data_AF-A0A9D5L2M0-F1
#
_entry.id   AF-A0A9D5L2M0-F1
#
_cell.length_a   1.000
_cell.length_b   1.000
_cell.length_c   1.000
_cell.angle_alpha   90.00
_cell.angle_beta   90.00
_cell.angle_gamma   90.00
#
_symmetry.space_group_name_H-M   'P 1'
#
loop_
_entity.id
_entity.type
_entity.pdbx_description
1 polymer ?
#
loop_
_entity_poly.entity_id
_entity_poly.type
_entity_poly.pdbx_seq_one_letter_code
_entity_poly.pdbx_strand_id
1 'polypeptide(L)'
;MDKNMLYHKASHELMSAKQCQSQISQKQFELQLLDINSRYKTDNISAFSSIAQKQSIYSTIANLKNIRNNYIYNAIEASLDLCNIELSENNSFSMASIALNAIISFIQGKISAELNIPFTLRVKISQIYFNSISTNSQNISLKIEIQRLKAECRC
;
A
#
# COMPACT_ATOMS: atom_id res chain seq x y z
N MET A 1 -0.47 19.42 -11.65
CA MET A 1 0.80 19.08 -10.97
C MET A 1 1.79 18.63 -12.02
N ASP A 2 3.07 18.95 -11.86
CA ASP A 2 4.14 18.42 -12.73
C ASP A 2 4.31 16.90 -12.53
N LYS A 3 4.73 16.19 -13.59
CA LYS A 3 4.90 14.73 -13.58
C LYS A 3 5.94 14.27 -12.56
N ASN A 4 7.08 14.96 -12.50
CA ASN A 4 8.12 14.64 -11.53
C ASN A 4 7.60 14.79 -10.11
N MET A 5 6.83 15.84 -9.84
CA MET A 5 6.22 16.06 -8.53
C MET A 5 5.24 14.96 -8.15
N LEU A 6 4.42 14.48 -9.09
CA LEU A 6 3.50 13.35 -8.85
C LEU A 6 4.26 12.05 -8.61
N TYR A 7 5.30 11.77 -9.39
CA TYR A 7 6.15 10.60 -9.20
C TYR A 7 6.87 10.62 -7.84
N HIS A 8 7.47 11.76 -7.48
CA HIS A 8 8.12 11.92 -6.17
C HIS A 8 7.12 11.78 -5.01
N LYS A 9 5.91 12.34 -5.16
CA LYS A 9 4.83 12.15 -4.17
C LYS A 9 4.50 10.67 -4.04
N ALA A 10 4.21 9.97 -5.13
CA ALA A 10 3.89 8.54 -5.10
C ALA A 10 5.01 7.71 -4.44
N SER A 11 6.28 8.01 -4.77
CA SER A 11 7.45 7.34 -4.19
C SER A 11 7.59 7.60 -2.69
N HIS A 12 7.41 8.86 -2.25
CA HIS A 12 7.46 9.24 -0.84
C HIS A 12 6.37 8.54 -0.01
N GLU A 13 5.13 8.55 -0.50
CA GLU A 13 4.00 7.89 0.15
C GLU A 13 4.25 6.37 0.24
N LEU A 14 4.75 5.74 -0.83
CA LEU A 14 5.10 4.32 -0.81
C LEU A 14 6.23 4.00 0.18
N MET A 15 7.24 4.87 0.29
CA MET A 15 8.33 4.70 1.25
C MET A 15 7.82 4.80 2.70
N SER A 16 6.92 5.74 2.97
CA SER A 16 6.25 5.86 4.26
C SER A 16 5.43 4.61 4.59
N ALA A 17 4.68 4.07 3.62
CA ALA A 17 3.96 2.80 3.79
C ALA A 17 4.89 1.62 4.12
N LYS A 18 6.04 1.52 3.45
CA LYS A 18 7.06 0.50 3.73
C LYS A 18 7.63 0.64 5.14
N GLN A 19 7.86 1.87 5.61
CA GLN A 19 8.32 2.12 6.98
C GLN A 19 7.28 1.66 8.01
N CYS A 20 6.00 1.99 7.81
CA CYS A 20 4.92 1.49 8.66
C CYS A 20 4.88 -0.05 8.69
N GLN A 21 5.03 -0.69 7.54
CA GLN A 21 5.06 -2.16 7.45
C GLN A 21 6.25 -2.79 8.20
N SER A 22 7.42 -2.13 8.17
CA SER A 22 8.59 -2.55 8.96
C SER A 22 8.28 -2.48 10.47
N GLN A 23 7.70 -1.37 10.94
CA GLN A 23 7.29 -1.21 12.34
C GLN A 23 6.22 -2.23 12.77
N ILE A 24 5.25 -2.52 11.90
CA ILE A 24 4.26 -3.58 12.13
C ILE A 24 4.97 -4.92 12.34
N SER A 25 5.94 -5.26 11.47
CA SER A 25 6.68 -6.53 11.55
C SER A 25 7.48 -6.62 12.86
N GLN A 26 8.10 -5.52 13.30
CA GLN A 26 8.80 -5.45 14.59
C GLN A 26 7.84 -5.66 15.77
N LYS A 27 6.65 -5.05 15.74
CA LYS A 27 5.63 -5.21 16.79
C LYS A 27 5.03 -6.60 16.83
N GLN A 28 4.84 -7.24 15.67
CA GLN A 28 4.43 -8.64 15.58
C GLN A 28 5.49 -9.58 16.17
N PHE A 29 6.77 -9.30 15.93
CA PHE A 29 7.86 -10.04 16.55
C PHE A 29 7.89 -9.84 18.08
N GLU A 30 7.66 -8.62 18.57
CA GLU A 30 7.53 -8.33 20.00
C GLU A 30 6.42 -9.18 20.65
N LEU A 31 5.25 -9.31 20.01
CA LEU A 31 4.17 -10.19 20.48
C LEU A 31 4.61 -11.66 20.56
N GLN A 32 5.34 -12.16 19.54
CA GLN A 32 5.86 -13.53 19.55
C GLN A 32 6.82 -13.77 20.72
N LEU A 33 7.69 -12.80 21.04
CA LEU A 33 8.58 -12.89 22.20
C LEU A 33 7.80 -12.92 23.52
N LEU A 34 6.73 -12.13 23.63
CA LEU A 34 5.85 -12.17 24.80
C LEU A 34 5.13 -13.52 24.92
N ASP A 35 4.70 -14.10 23.80
CA ASP A 35 4.10 -15.44 23.78
C ASP A 35 5.09 -16.51 24.24
N ILE A 36 6.32 -16.49 23.72
CA ILE A 36 7.40 -17.40 24.14
C ILE A 36 7.65 -17.24 25.65
N ASN A 37 7.86 -16.00 26.12
CA ASN A 37 8.09 -15.73 27.53
C ASN A 37 6.94 -16.22 28.42
N SER A 38 5.70 -16.10 27.97
CA SER A 38 4.53 -16.58 28.73
C SER A 38 4.47 -18.11 28.82
N ARG A 39 5.03 -18.84 27.86
CA ARG A 39 5.05 -20.32 27.87
C ARG A 39 6.12 -20.90 28.79
N TYR A 40 7.22 -20.17 29.02
CA TYR A 40 8.38 -20.67 29.77
C TYR A 40 8.59 -19.99 31.13
N LYS A 41 7.76 -19.01 31.52
CA LYS A 41 7.81 -18.40 32.85
C LYS A 41 7.09 -19.27 33.88
N THR A 42 7.75 -19.51 35.01
CA THR A 42 7.24 -20.29 36.16
C THR A 42 6.38 -19.48 37.14
N ASP A 43 6.31 -18.15 37.02
CA ASP A 43 5.64 -17.27 38.00
C ASP A 43 4.29 -16.70 37.53
N ASN A 44 3.22 -17.06 38.25
CA ASN A 44 1.81 -16.70 37.96
C ASN A 44 1.45 -15.21 38.10
N ILE A 45 2.23 -14.40 38.83
CA ILE A 45 1.92 -12.98 39.10
C ILE A 45 2.13 -12.09 37.85
N SER A 46 2.87 -12.59 36.85
CA SER A 46 3.21 -11.87 35.61
C SER A 46 2.19 -11.96 34.47
N ALA A 47 1.10 -12.73 34.66
CA ALA A 47 0.13 -12.98 33.60
C ALA A 47 -0.68 -11.73 33.20
N PHE A 48 -1.15 -10.93 34.17
CA PHE A 48 -2.00 -9.76 33.89
C PHE A 48 -1.23 -8.60 33.23
N SER A 49 0.01 -8.35 33.65
CA SER A 49 0.87 -7.33 33.01
C SER A 49 1.22 -7.71 31.56
N SER A 50 1.38 -9.01 31.28
CA SER A 50 1.59 -9.51 29.91
C SER A 50 0.37 -9.29 29.00
N ILE A 51 -0.86 -9.38 29.54
CA ILE A 51 -2.09 -9.14 28.78
C ILE A 51 -2.22 -7.66 28.41
N ALA A 52 -2.02 -6.76 29.39
CA ALA A 52 -2.06 -5.32 29.13
C ALA A 52 -1.01 -4.88 28.10
N GLN A 53 0.21 -5.43 28.19
CA GLN A 53 1.27 -5.18 27.23
C GLN A 53 0.91 -5.68 25.82
N LYS A 54 0.39 -6.90 25.69
CA LYS A 54 -0.09 -7.44 24.40
C LYS A 54 -1.18 -6.56 23.80
N GLN A 55 -2.16 -6.13 24.61
CA GLN A 55 -3.24 -5.27 24.15
C GLN A 55 -2.74 -3.92 23.61
N SER A 56 -1.76 -3.31 24.29
CA SER A 56 -1.11 -2.08 23.83
C SER A 56 -0.41 -2.28 22.47
N ILE A 57 0.28 -3.40 22.29
CA ILE A 57 0.95 -3.73 21.02
C ILE A 57 -0.08 -3.98 19.91
N TYR A 58 -1.17 -4.71 20.18
CA TYR A 58 -2.24 -4.92 19.20
C TYR A 58 -2.88 -3.60 18.73
N SER A 59 -3.18 -2.69 19.67
CA SER A 59 -3.70 -1.36 19.35
C SER A 59 -2.71 -0.56 18.47
N THR A 60 -1.42 -0.60 18.81
CA THR A 60 -0.36 0.03 18.03
C THR A 60 -0.30 -0.54 16.61
N ILE A 61 -0.36 -1.87 16.45
CA ILE A 61 -0.38 -2.53 15.14
C ILE A 61 -1.61 -2.07 14.33
N ALA A 62 -2.80 -2.01 14.95
CA ALA A 62 -4.01 -1.57 14.27
C ALA A 62 -3.90 -0.12 13.76
N ASN A 63 -3.35 0.79 14.58
CA ASN A 63 -3.09 2.17 14.16
C ASN A 63 -2.08 2.25 13.02
N LEU A 64 -0.95 1.52 13.13
CA LEU A 64 0.05 1.47 12.06
C LEU A 64 -0.51 0.92 10.75
N LYS A 65 -1.41 -0.07 10.80
CA LYS A 65 -2.09 -0.60 9.61
C LYS A 65 -2.98 0.46 8.95
N ASN A 66 -3.71 1.25 9.74
CA ASN A 66 -4.53 2.35 9.22
C ASN A 66 -3.65 3.41 8.53
N ILE A 67 -2.60 3.87 9.21
CA ILE A 67 -1.64 4.85 8.66
C ILE A 67 -0.98 4.33 7.37
N ARG A 68 -0.48 3.08 7.39
CA ARG A 68 0.07 2.40 6.21
C ARG A 68 -0.90 2.40 5.04
N ASN A 69 -2.16 2.04 5.29
CA ASN A 69 -3.19 1.97 4.27
C ASN A 69 -3.46 3.37 3.66
N ASN A 70 -3.50 4.42 4.47
CA ASN A 70 -3.64 5.79 3.97
C ASN A 70 -2.47 6.20 3.07
N TYR A 71 -1.23 5.89 3.46
CA TYR A 71 -0.06 6.12 2.59
C TYR A 71 -0.17 5.37 1.26
N ILE A 72 -0.66 4.13 1.26
CA ILE A 72 -0.89 3.37 0.02
C ILE A 72 -1.96 4.05 -0.84
N TYR A 73 -3.05 4.50 -0.25
CA TYR A 73 -4.12 5.19 -0.99
C TYR A 73 -3.62 6.47 -1.65
N ASN A 74 -2.84 7.26 -0.94
CA ASN A 74 -2.21 8.47 -1.47
C ASN A 74 -1.20 8.16 -2.59
N ALA A 75 -0.42 7.08 -2.44
CA ALA A 75 0.53 6.64 -3.46
C ALA A 75 -0.18 6.21 -4.75
N ILE A 76 -1.27 5.44 -4.61
CA ILE A 76 -2.13 5.06 -5.73
C ILE A 76 -2.72 6.33 -6.36
N GLU A 77 -3.28 7.24 -5.57
CA GLU A 77 -3.92 8.45 -6.08
C GLU A 77 -2.95 9.32 -6.90
N ALA A 78 -1.74 9.55 -6.38
CA ALA A 78 -0.71 10.31 -7.10
C ALA A 78 -0.27 9.59 -8.39
N SER A 79 -0.18 8.26 -8.38
CA SER A 79 0.17 7.46 -9.55
C SER A 79 -0.94 7.48 -10.61
N LEU A 80 -2.20 7.48 -10.18
CA LEU A 80 -3.37 7.60 -11.05
C LEU A 80 -3.46 8.99 -11.70
N ASP A 81 -3.14 10.06 -10.96
CA ASP A 81 -3.03 11.40 -11.53
C ASP A 81 -1.92 11.45 -12.59
N LEU A 82 -0.79 10.79 -12.34
CA LEU A 82 0.30 10.67 -13.31
C LEU A 82 -0.12 9.86 -14.55
N CYS A 83 -0.91 8.79 -14.38
CA CYS A 83 -1.49 8.03 -15.50
C CYS A 83 -2.33 8.92 -16.42
N ASN A 84 -3.19 9.79 -15.87
CA ASN A 84 -4.02 10.66 -16.69
C ASN A 84 -3.20 11.60 -17.58
N ILE A 85 -2.10 12.13 -17.05
CA ILE A 85 -1.20 12.99 -17.83
C ILE A 85 -0.52 12.14 -18.92
N GLU A 86 0.06 11.00 -18.57
CA GLU A 86 0.79 10.17 -19.53
C GLU A 86 -0.10 9.46 -20.56
N LEU A 87 -1.38 9.21 -20.29
CA LEU A 87 -2.33 8.69 -21.28
C LEU A 87 -2.67 9.71 -22.37
N SER A 88 -2.56 11.01 -22.06
CA SER A 88 -2.75 12.09 -23.02
C SER A 88 -1.49 12.39 -23.86
N GLU A 89 -0.35 11.79 -23.51
CA GLU A 89 0.92 12.01 -24.17
C GLU A 89 1.45 10.74 -24.83
N ASN A 90 2.01 10.86 -26.04
CA ASN A 90 2.63 9.73 -26.73
C ASN A 90 4.11 9.57 -26.31
N ASN A 91 4.33 9.18 -25.05
CA ASN A 91 5.67 8.90 -24.54
C ASN A 91 5.95 7.39 -24.49
N SER A 92 7.14 7.00 -24.93
CA SER A 92 7.63 5.62 -24.86
C SER A 92 7.97 5.17 -23.43
N PHE A 93 8.36 6.11 -22.57
CA PHE A 93 8.68 5.87 -21.16
C PHE A 93 7.55 6.39 -20.26
N SER A 94 7.14 5.57 -19.28
CA SER A 94 6.05 5.90 -18.35
C SER A 94 6.54 5.85 -16.90
N MET A 95 6.62 7.02 -16.26
CA MET A 95 6.87 7.11 -14.83
C MET A 95 5.69 6.57 -14.03
N ALA A 96 4.46 6.70 -14.56
CA ALA A 96 3.27 6.12 -13.96
C ALA A 96 3.37 4.59 -13.89
N SER A 97 3.82 3.93 -14.97
CA SER A 97 4.00 2.48 -15.02
C SER A 97 4.99 2.01 -13.96
N ILE A 98 6.12 2.72 -13.78
CA ILE A 98 7.10 2.42 -12.74
C ILE A 98 6.51 2.57 -11.33
N ALA A 99 5.82 3.69 -11.08
CA ALA A 99 5.20 3.96 -9.79
C ALA A 99 4.13 2.91 -9.44
N LEU A 100 3.25 2.59 -10.40
CA LEU A 100 2.24 1.55 -10.27
C LEU A 100 2.84 0.18 -9.99
N ASN A 101 3.84 -0.24 -10.76
CA ASN A 101 4.50 -1.54 -10.56
C ASN A 101 5.11 -1.65 -9.16
N ALA A 102 5.73 -0.58 -8.65
CA ALA A 102 6.30 -0.54 -7.31
C ALA A 102 5.23 -0.66 -6.21
N ILE A 103 4.09 0.00 -6.38
CA ILE A 103 2.95 -0.08 -5.46
C ILE A 103 2.32 -1.48 -5.50
N ILE A 104 2.03 -2.00 -6.69
CA ILE A 104 1.45 -3.34 -6.89
C ILE A 104 2.32 -4.41 -6.24
N SER A 105 3.63 -4.37 -6.50
CA SER A 105 4.59 -5.33 -5.93
C SER A 105 4.58 -5.29 -4.40
N PHE A 106 4.45 -4.11 -3.80
CA PHE A 106 4.37 -3.97 -2.35
C PHE A 106 3.05 -4.54 -1.79
N ILE A 107 1.93 -4.28 -2.46
CA ILE A 107 0.61 -4.80 -2.07
C ILE A 107 0.60 -6.33 -2.12
N GLN A 108 1.00 -6.90 -3.25
CA GLN A 108 1.03 -8.35 -3.50
C GLN A 108 1.91 -9.09 -2.48
N GLY A 109 3.10 -8.55 -2.18
CA GLY A 109 4.08 -9.26 -1.36
C GLY A 109 3.78 -9.27 0.15
N LYS A 110 2.93 -8.36 0.66
CA LYS A 110 2.83 -8.13 2.12
C LYS A 110 1.43 -7.96 2.69
N ILE A 111 0.46 -7.45 1.92
CA ILE A 111 -0.74 -6.85 2.53
C ILE A 111 -2.04 -7.03 1.74
N SER A 112 -2.02 -7.77 0.63
CA SER A 112 -3.18 -7.97 -0.25
C SER A 112 -4.46 -8.42 0.48
N ALA A 113 -4.33 -9.25 1.51
CA ALA A 113 -5.46 -9.72 2.32
C ALA A 113 -6.02 -8.66 3.30
N GLU A 114 -5.26 -7.62 3.63
CA GLU A 114 -5.59 -6.62 4.66
C GLU A 114 -6.03 -5.27 4.09
N LEU A 115 -5.83 -5.04 2.79
CA LEU A 115 -6.06 -3.75 2.15
C LEU A 115 -7.49 -3.65 1.62
N ASN A 116 -8.27 -2.72 2.14
CA ASN A 116 -9.61 -2.42 1.64
C ASN A 116 -9.64 -1.04 0.99
N ILE A 117 -9.49 -1.01 -0.33
CA ILE A 117 -9.44 0.23 -1.11
C ILE A 117 -10.74 1.03 -0.94
N PRO A 118 -10.68 2.33 -0.58
CA PRO A 118 -11.86 3.18 -0.47
C PRO A 118 -12.66 3.24 -1.78
N PHE A 119 -13.98 3.35 -1.68
CA PHE A 119 -14.87 3.36 -2.85
C PHE A 119 -14.49 4.45 -3.88
N THR A 120 -14.17 5.66 -3.40
CA THR A 120 -13.75 6.78 -4.26
C THR A 120 -12.52 6.43 -5.10
N LEU A 121 -11.54 5.75 -4.50
CA LEU A 121 -10.33 5.34 -5.18
C LEU A 121 -10.61 4.20 -6.18
N ARG A 122 -11.49 3.24 -5.85
CA ARG A 122 -11.92 2.18 -6.78
C ARG A 122 -12.59 2.75 -8.04
N VAL A 123 -13.44 3.77 -7.88
CA VAL A 123 -14.08 4.46 -9.01
C VAL A 123 -13.02 5.14 -9.88
N LYS A 124 -12.06 5.86 -9.27
CA LYS A 124 -10.97 6.51 -10.00
C LYS A 124 -10.11 5.51 -10.78
N ILE A 125 -9.76 4.37 -10.19
CA ILE A 125 -9.03 3.29 -10.87
C ILE A 125 -9.83 2.79 -12.08
N SER A 126 -11.12 2.54 -11.91
CA SER A 126 -11.99 2.08 -12.99
C SER A 126 -12.08 3.06 -14.14
N GLN A 127 -12.24 4.36 -13.85
CA GLN A 127 -12.28 5.42 -14.84
C GLN A 127 -10.98 5.48 -15.65
N ILE A 128 -9.83 5.44 -14.98
CA ILE A 128 -8.51 5.48 -15.64
C ILE A 128 -8.30 4.22 -16.49
N TYR A 129 -8.72 3.06 -15.99
CA TYR A 129 -8.70 1.83 -16.78
C TYR A 129 -9.52 1.96 -18.08
N PHE A 130 -10.76 2.44 -18.00
CA PHE A 130 -11.58 2.64 -19.20
C PHE A 130 -10.96 3.68 -20.15
N ASN A 131 -10.42 4.78 -19.63
CA ASN A 131 -9.71 5.79 -20.42
C ASN A 131 -8.45 5.20 -21.11
N SER A 132 -7.73 4.30 -20.44
CA SER A 132 -6.55 3.65 -21.01
C SER A 132 -6.89 2.74 -22.19
N ILE A 133 -8.10 2.15 -22.21
CA ILE A 133 -8.57 1.31 -23.32
C ILE A 133 -9.04 2.18 -24.49
N SER A 134 -9.76 3.27 -24.21
CA SER A 134 -10.31 4.15 -25.25
C SER A 134 -9.25 5.02 -25.94
N THR A 135 -8.13 5.27 -25.28
CA THR A 135 -7.03 6.06 -25.84
C THR A 135 -6.13 5.21 -26.75
N ASN A 136 -5.76 5.77 -27.91
CA ASN A 136 -4.73 5.23 -28.82
C ASN A 136 -3.30 5.35 -28.25
N SER A 137 -3.15 5.42 -26.93
CA SER A 137 -1.84 5.45 -26.28
C SER A 137 -1.03 4.20 -26.66
N GLN A 138 0.17 4.43 -27.19
CA GLN A 138 1.11 3.38 -27.55
C GLN A 138 1.82 2.78 -26.32
N ASN A 139 1.60 3.32 -25.12
CA ASN A 139 2.27 2.88 -23.91
C ASN A 139 1.60 1.62 -23.33
N ILE A 140 1.90 0.48 -23.94
CA ILE A 140 1.38 -0.85 -23.55
C ILE A 140 1.73 -1.17 -22.09
N SER A 141 2.95 -0.84 -21.65
CA SER A 141 3.40 -1.06 -20.28
C SER A 141 2.51 -0.35 -19.25
N LEU A 142 2.14 0.91 -19.51
CA LEU A 142 1.22 1.64 -18.64
C LEU A 142 -0.16 0.98 -18.58
N LYS A 143 -0.70 0.56 -19.73
CA LYS A 143 -2.01 -0.14 -19.79
C LYS A 143 -2.00 -1.44 -18.98
N ILE A 144 -0.93 -2.22 -19.10
CA ILE A 144 -0.74 -3.46 -18.33
C ILE A 144 -0.73 -3.15 -16.83
N GLU A 145 0.03 -2.15 -16.39
CA GLU A 145 0.11 -1.82 -14.96
C GLU A 145 -1.22 -1.26 -14.40
N ILE A 146 -1.97 -0.48 -15.18
CA ILE A 146 -3.33 -0.02 -14.78
C ILE A 146 -4.27 -1.23 -14.62
N GLN A 147 -4.22 -2.19 -15.55
CA GLN A 147 -5.00 -3.41 -15.45
C GLN A 147 -4.61 -4.26 -14.23
N ARG A 148 -3.31 -4.40 -13.96
CA ARG A 148 -2.80 -5.11 -12.77
C ARG A 148 -3.27 -4.43 -11.49
N LEU A 149 -3.17 -3.10 -11.40
CA LEU A 149 -3.67 -2.35 -10.24
C LEU A 149 -5.16 -2.62 -10.01
N LYS A 150 -5.96 -2.56 -11.08
CA LYS A 150 -7.40 -2.81 -11.03
C LYS A 150 -7.72 -4.22 -10.47
N ALA A 151 -7.02 -5.24 -10.96
CA ALA A 151 -7.17 -6.62 -10.48
C ALA A 151 -6.79 -6.76 -8.99
N GLU A 152 -5.66 -6.20 -8.58
CA GLU A 152 -5.21 -6.22 -7.18
C GLU A 152 -6.19 -5.51 -6.24
N CYS A 153 -6.77 -4.41 -6.70
CA CYS A 153 -7.74 -3.63 -5.94
C CYS A 153 -9.17 -4.23 -5.99
N ARG A 154 -9.38 -5.32 -6.74
CA ARG A 154 -10.67 -5.99 -6.94
C ARG A 154 -11.79 -5.03 -7.36
N CYS A 155 -11.46 -4.10 -8.26
CA CYS A 155 -12.39 -3.11 -8.79
C CYS A 155 -12.48 -3.19 -10.32
#